data_AF-A0A7V2HKL0-F1
#
_entry.id   AF-A0A7V2HKL0-F1
#
_cell.length_a   1.000
_cell.length_b   1.000
_cell.length_c   1.000
_cell.angle_alpha   90.00
_cell.angle_beta   90.00
_cell.angle_gamma   90.00
#
_symmetry.space_group_name_H-M   'P 1'
#
loop_
_entity.id
_entity.type
_entity.pdbx_description
1 polymer ?
#
loop_
_entity_poly.entity_id
_entity_poly.type
_entity_poly.pdbx_seq_one_letter_code
_entity_poly.pdbx_strand_id
1 'polypeptide(L)'
;MPGTSLSERGAGREAGAAACTVLVLASTLAVSGCRQTDYHAPPAQRRAMAGPDYTKLKHFIAMSDPLAMDHVLGGVKPEPQGGGAWRWTLERPRFKFVLPETNGLTFTAEFALPEVTFKETGPVTVTYWINQHELDRVRYETAGGHRFEKAVPAAWLRTDQDTVVGLDLDKVWTSPADGERFGLALTRLGFRD
;
A
#
# COMPACT_ATOMS: atom_id res chain seq x y z
N MET A 1 52.54 39.88 46.68
CA MET A 1 52.96 40.35 45.35
C MET A 1 52.17 41.61 45.03
N PRO A 2 52.82 42.73 44.63
CA PRO A 2 52.17 44.04 44.44
C PRO A 2 51.66 44.26 43.00
N GLY A 3 51.00 45.41 42.77
CA GLY A 3 50.42 45.84 41.48
C GLY A 3 49.05 46.49 41.71
N THR A 4 48.91 47.74 42.17
CA THR A 4 49.38 49.01 41.54
C THR A 4 48.80 49.15 40.14
N SER A 5 48.04 50.17 39.72
CA SER A 5 47.30 51.32 40.28
C SER A 5 46.67 52.06 39.06
N LEU A 6 46.06 53.23 39.31
CA LEU A 6 45.56 54.28 38.39
C LEU A 6 44.05 54.18 38.07
N SER A 7 43.18 55.14 38.47
CA SER A 7 43.18 56.61 38.28
C SER A 7 42.91 56.99 36.80
N GLU A 8 42.04 57.91 36.39
CA GLU A 8 41.18 58.92 37.03
C GLU A 8 39.68 58.65 36.68
N ARG A 9 38.63 59.45 36.95
CA ARG A 9 38.37 60.84 37.44
C ARG A 9 37.19 60.77 38.45
N GLY A 10 36.57 61.81 39.01
CA GLY A 10 36.61 63.28 38.87
C GLY A 10 35.19 63.82 39.13
N ALA A 11 35.00 64.69 40.12
CA ALA A 11 33.68 65.00 40.70
C ALA A 11 33.08 66.38 40.30
N GLY A 12 31.77 66.55 40.51
CA GLY A 12 31.04 67.83 40.48
C GLY A 12 29.56 67.58 40.80
N ARG A 13 29.10 67.71 42.06
CA ARG A 13 28.77 68.91 42.85
C ARG A 13 27.49 69.66 42.40
N GLU A 14 26.46 69.49 43.23
CA GLU A 14 25.67 70.53 43.89
C GLU A 14 25.13 71.74 43.09
N ALA A 15 23.82 71.73 42.83
CA ALA A 15 22.85 72.82 43.08
C ALA A 15 21.45 72.30 42.70
N GLY A 16 20.33 72.65 43.34
CA GLY A 16 20.08 73.68 44.34
C GLY A 16 18.97 74.61 43.83
N ALA A 17 17.89 74.76 44.61
CA ALA A 17 16.73 75.64 44.35
C ALA A 17 15.95 75.33 43.05
N ALA A 18 14.70 75.74 42.85
CA ALA A 18 13.55 76.10 43.67
C ALA A 18 12.41 76.40 42.68
N ALA A 19 11.17 76.31 43.14
CA ALA A 19 9.93 76.63 42.45
C ALA A 19 9.98 77.66 41.31
N CYS A 20 9.50 77.26 40.13
CA CYS A 20 8.55 77.98 39.27
C CYS A 20 8.18 77.06 38.08
N THR A 21 7.02 77.01 37.44
CA THR A 21 5.70 77.69 37.51
C THR A 21 5.14 77.48 36.09
N VAL A 22 3.82 77.27 35.91
CA VAL A 22 3.10 77.37 34.60
C VAL A 22 3.46 76.30 33.55
N LEU A 23 2.57 75.61 32.81
CA LEU A 23 1.11 75.51 32.65
C LEU A 23 0.90 74.56 31.44
N VAL A 24 -0.36 74.40 31.02
CA VAL A 24 -0.83 73.90 29.71
C VAL A 24 -0.79 72.37 29.43
N LEU A 25 -1.92 71.89 28.90
CA LEU A 25 -2.14 70.59 28.22
C LEU A 25 -2.04 69.32 29.07
N ALA A 26 -3.03 69.15 29.96
CA ALA A 26 -3.57 67.82 30.23
C ALA A 26 -4.13 67.23 28.91
N SER A 27 -3.38 66.28 28.33
CA SER A 27 -3.66 65.73 27.00
C SER A 27 -4.98 64.96 26.92
N THR A 28 -5.95 65.60 26.29
CA THR A 28 -7.05 65.05 25.50
C THR A 28 -7.11 63.52 25.34
N LEU A 29 -8.13 62.94 25.98
CA LEU A 29 -9.05 61.90 25.47
C LEU A 29 -8.52 60.92 24.40
N ALA A 30 -8.43 59.66 24.83
CA ALA A 30 -9.13 58.52 24.24
C ALA A 30 -9.31 58.46 22.70
N VAL A 31 -8.48 57.66 22.04
CA VAL A 31 -8.90 56.87 20.86
C VAL A 31 -8.50 55.41 21.06
N SER A 32 -9.48 54.60 21.46
CA SER A 32 -9.36 53.14 21.51
C SER A 32 -9.28 52.59 20.08
N GLY A 33 -8.24 51.80 19.77
CA GLY A 33 -7.92 51.40 18.39
C GLY A 33 -7.62 49.91 18.15
N CYS A 34 -7.79 49.03 19.14
CA CYS A 34 -7.61 47.59 18.93
C CYS A 34 -8.86 46.96 18.32
N ARG A 35 -9.06 47.11 17.00
CA ARG A 35 -9.94 46.21 16.24
C ARG A 35 -9.27 44.84 16.18
N GLN A 36 -9.61 43.97 17.12
CA GLN A 36 -9.28 42.55 17.01
C GLN A 36 -10.16 41.96 15.90
N THR A 37 -9.57 41.74 14.73
CA THR A 37 -10.25 41.10 13.59
C THR A 37 -10.80 39.75 14.05
N ASP A 38 -12.08 39.47 13.79
CA ASP A 38 -12.72 38.21 14.16
C ASP A 38 -11.97 37.03 13.52
N TYR A 39 -11.16 36.35 14.34
CA TYR A 39 -10.39 35.19 13.92
C TYR A 39 -11.33 33.99 13.81
N HIS A 40 -12.01 33.88 12.68
CA HIS A 40 -12.75 32.69 12.31
C HIS A 40 -11.75 31.56 12.07
N ALA A 41 -11.65 30.63 13.03
CA ALA A 41 -10.98 29.36 12.80
C ALA A 41 -11.61 28.69 11.56
N PRO A 42 -10.81 28.24 10.57
CA PRO A 42 -11.34 27.49 9.43
C PRO A 42 -12.18 26.32 9.94
N PRO A 43 -13.37 26.07 9.36
CA PRO A 43 -14.21 24.96 9.80
C PRO A 43 -13.39 23.67 9.70
N ALA A 44 -13.41 22.87 10.77
CA ALA A 44 -12.59 21.67 10.89
C ALA A 44 -12.70 20.84 9.60
N GLN A 45 -11.59 20.76 8.85
CA GLN A 45 -11.56 20.11 7.55
C GLN A 45 -12.03 18.67 7.75
N ARG A 46 -13.20 18.34 7.19
CA ARG A 46 -13.72 16.98 7.25
C ARG A 46 -12.66 16.08 6.63
N ARG A 47 -12.18 15.08 7.38
CA ARG A 47 -11.33 14.04 6.80
C ARG A 47 -12.04 13.51 5.57
N ALA A 48 -11.34 13.46 4.44
CA ALA A 48 -11.87 12.81 3.25
C ALA A 48 -12.32 11.39 3.65
N MET A 49 -13.52 11.02 3.26
CA MET A 49 -13.98 9.64 3.45
C MET A 49 -13.03 8.77 2.64
N ALA A 50 -12.24 7.93 3.32
CA ALA A 50 -11.36 7.01 2.65
C ALA A 50 -12.23 5.97 1.92
N GLY A 51 -12.44 6.21 0.63
CA GLY A 51 -12.82 5.13 -0.28
C GLY A 51 -11.72 4.07 -0.29
N PRO A 52 -12.03 2.84 -0.71
CA PRO A 52 -11.02 1.80 -0.91
C PRO A 52 -9.82 2.34 -1.72
N ASP A 53 -8.62 2.22 -1.16
CA ASP A 53 -7.38 2.71 -1.76
C ASP A 53 -6.93 1.75 -2.87
N TYR A 54 -7.54 1.93 -4.04
CA TYR A 54 -7.25 1.15 -5.23
C TYR A 54 -5.88 1.45 -5.87
N THR A 55 -5.11 2.43 -5.37
CA THR A 55 -3.81 2.80 -5.97
C THR A 55 -2.71 1.76 -5.79
N LYS A 56 -2.94 0.76 -4.93
CA LYS A 56 -1.95 -0.30 -4.59
C LYS A 56 -2.18 -1.63 -5.28
N LEU A 57 -3.41 -1.92 -5.69
CA LEU A 57 -3.75 -3.18 -6.36
C LEU A 57 -3.50 -3.05 -7.85
N LYS A 58 -2.60 -3.89 -8.38
CA LYS A 58 -2.27 -3.96 -9.80
C LYS A 58 -3.25 -4.93 -10.46
N HIS A 59 -3.54 -4.73 -11.74
CA HIS A 59 -4.28 -5.73 -12.53
C HIS A 59 -3.42 -6.96 -12.88
N PHE A 60 -2.09 -6.87 -12.74
CA PHE A 60 -1.14 -7.96 -12.93
C PHE A 60 -0.06 -7.95 -11.84
N ILE A 61 0.21 -9.10 -11.20
CA ILE A 61 1.11 -9.20 -10.04
C ILE A 61 2.10 -10.36 -10.16
N ALA A 62 3.36 -10.13 -9.77
CA ALA A 62 4.36 -11.16 -9.58
C ALA A 62 4.42 -11.59 -8.11
N MET A 63 4.64 -12.86 -7.83
CA MET A 63 4.73 -13.39 -6.45
C MET A 63 6.00 -12.92 -5.71
N SER A 64 6.96 -12.37 -6.45
CA SER A 64 8.13 -11.65 -5.94
C SER A 64 7.89 -10.17 -5.59
N ASP A 65 6.73 -9.61 -5.94
CA ASP A 65 6.36 -8.24 -5.58
C ASP A 65 6.13 -8.15 -4.06
N PRO A 66 6.64 -7.12 -3.36
CA PRO A 66 6.35 -6.90 -1.94
C PRO A 66 4.85 -6.81 -1.62
N LEU A 67 4.03 -6.36 -2.57
CA LEU A 67 2.56 -6.25 -2.45
C LEU A 67 1.82 -7.49 -3.00
N ALA A 68 2.52 -8.58 -3.32
CA ALA A 68 1.90 -9.80 -3.84
C ALA A 68 0.82 -10.37 -2.90
N MET A 69 1.08 -10.35 -1.60
CA MET A 69 0.16 -10.91 -0.60
C MET A 69 -1.10 -10.04 -0.38
N ASP A 70 -1.06 -8.73 -0.70
CA ASP A 70 -2.26 -7.86 -0.64
C ASP A 70 -3.32 -8.29 -1.68
N HIS A 71 -2.91 -8.99 -2.73
CA HIS A 71 -3.76 -9.55 -3.77
C HIS A 71 -4.28 -10.96 -3.39
N VAL A 72 -3.72 -11.62 -2.37
CA VAL A 72 -4.10 -12.99 -1.98
C VAL A 72 -5.27 -12.97 -0.99
N LEU A 73 -6.38 -13.60 -1.38
CA LEU A 73 -7.52 -13.86 -0.48
C LEU A 73 -7.35 -15.16 0.32
N GLY A 74 -6.57 -16.10 -0.20
CA GLY A 74 -6.25 -17.35 0.48
C GLY A 74 -5.60 -18.38 -0.44
N GLY A 75 -5.21 -19.52 0.13
CA GLY A 75 -4.70 -20.67 -0.62
C GLY A 75 -3.31 -20.49 -1.25
N VAL A 76 -2.51 -19.54 -0.77
CA VAL A 76 -1.09 -19.35 -1.15
C VAL A 76 -0.26 -19.30 0.13
N LYS A 77 0.92 -19.96 0.14
CA LYS A 77 1.83 -19.92 1.29
C LYS A 77 2.51 -18.54 1.40
N PRO A 78 2.62 -17.96 2.61
CA PRO A 78 3.16 -16.62 2.81
C PRO A 78 4.69 -16.56 2.72
N GLU A 79 5.39 -17.70 2.70
CA GLU A 79 6.84 -17.76 2.51
C GLU A 79 7.18 -17.84 1.01
N PRO A 80 7.91 -16.86 0.44
CA PRO A 80 8.39 -16.94 -0.93
C PRO A 80 9.54 -17.94 -1.07
N GLN A 81 9.72 -18.48 -2.27
CA GLN A 81 10.69 -19.52 -2.58
C GLN A 81 11.60 -19.10 -3.73
N GLY A 82 12.71 -19.83 -3.92
CA GLY A 82 13.66 -19.56 -5.01
C GLY A 82 14.24 -18.15 -5.00
N GLY A 83 14.67 -17.66 -3.83
CA GLY A 83 15.22 -16.30 -3.69
C GLY A 83 14.20 -15.18 -3.81
N GLY A 84 12.90 -15.48 -3.63
CA GLY A 84 11.81 -14.51 -3.76
C GLY A 84 10.96 -14.68 -5.01
N ALA A 85 11.38 -15.47 -5.99
CA ALA A 85 10.82 -15.48 -7.35
C ALA A 85 9.39 -16.04 -7.46
N TRP A 86 8.98 -16.96 -6.59
CA TRP A 86 7.70 -17.67 -6.70
C TRP A 86 7.15 -18.09 -5.33
N ARG A 87 5.88 -18.51 -5.27
CA ARG A 87 5.18 -18.95 -4.05
C ARG A 87 4.42 -20.25 -4.27
N TRP A 88 4.38 -21.11 -3.27
CA TRP A 88 3.55 -22.31 -3.30
C TRP A 88 2.06 -21.98 -3.16
N THR A 89 1.22 -22.56 -4.00
CA THR A 89 -0.24 -22.57 -3.78
C THR A 89 -0.67 -23.81 -2.99
N LEU A 90 -1.90 -23.78 -2.51
CA LEU A 90 -2.66 -24.94 -2.05
C LEU A 90 -3.63 -25.38 -3.16
N GLU A 91 -4.67 -26.13 -2.79
CA GLU A 91 -5.69 -26.67 -3.70
C GLU A 91 -6.54 -25.58 -4.38
N ARG A 92 -6.86 -24.51 -3.65
CA ARG A 92 -7.79 -23.45 -4.10
C ARG A 92 -7.26 -22.05 -3.78
N PRO A 93 -6.10 -21.63 -4.33
CA PRO A 93 -5.70 -20.23 -4.28
C PRO A 93 -6.79 -19.30 -4.81
N ARG A 94 -6.95 -18.16 -4.13
CA ARG A 94 -7.89 -17.09 -4.51
C ARG A 94 -7.18 -15.75 -4.43
N PHE A 95 -7.44 -14.91 -5.42
CA PHE A 95 -6.81 -13.61 -5.58
C PHE A 95 -7.86 -12.54 -5.87
N LYS A 96 -7.51 -11.28 -5.63
CA LYS A 96 -8.28 -10.11 -6.03
C LYS A 96 -7.44 -9.15 -6.86
N PHE A 97 -8.07 -8.55 -7.86
CA PHE A 97 -7.48 -7.60 -8.79
C PHE A 97 -8.41 -6.41 -8.99
N VAL A 98 -7.86 -5.21 -9.05
CA VAL A 98 -8.62 -4.01 -9.47
C VAL A 98 -8.29 -3.77 -10.93
N LEU A 99 -9.32 -3.57 -11.76
CA LEU A 99 -9.18 -3.42 -13.20
C LEU A 99 -9.44 -1.97 -13.61
N PRO A 100 -8.56 -1.35 -14.42
CA PRO A 100 -8.79 0.00 -14.93
C PRO A 100 -9.88 0.04 -16.01
N GLU A 101 -10.07 -1.07 -16.72
CA GLU A 101 -11.06 -1.27 -17.77
C GLU A 101 -11.51 -2.74 -17.83
N THR A 102 -12.44 -3.08 -18.73
CA THR A 102 -13.00 -4.43 -18.86
C THR A 102 -12.88 -5.04 -20.26
N ASN A 103 -12.53 -4.25 -21.27
CA ASN A 103 -12.49 -4.67 -22.67
C ASN A 103 -11.08 -5.20 -23.03
N GLY A 104 -11.00 -6.14 -23.97
CA GLY A 104 -9.73 -6.69 -24.47
C GLY A 104 -8.97 -7.62 -23.51
N LEU A 105 -9.29 -7.58 -22.20
CA LEU A 105 -8.46 -8.22 -21.19
C LEU A 105 -8.32 -9.74 -21.33
N THR A 106 -7.07 -10.19 -21.36
CA THR A 106 -6.62 -11.58 -21.29
C THR A 106 -6.15 -11.90 -19.89
N PHE A 107 -6.71 -12.95 -19.28
CA PHE A 107 -6.17 -13.48 -18.04
C PHE A 107 -4.94 -14.34 -18.35
N THR A 108 -3.82 -14.02 -17.69
CA THR A 108 -2.54 -14.74 -17.79
C THR A 108 -2.15 -15.29 -16.42
N ALA A 109 -1.72 -16.55 -16.37
CA ALA A 109 -1.07 -17.15 -15.20
C ALA A 109 0.20 -17.91 -15.61
N GLU A 110 1.31 -17.65 -14.92
CA GLU A 110 2.60 -18.31 -15.13
C GLU A 110 3.05 -18.99 -13.85
N PHE A 111 3.29 -20.28 -13.94
CA PHE A 111 3.59 -21.16 -12.81
C PHE A 111 4.47 -22.33 -13.25
N ALA A 112 4.91 -23.14 -12.29
CA ALA A 112 5.50 -24.44 -12.56
C ALA A 112 4.79 -25.56 -11.78
N LEU A 113 4.85 -26.77 -12.33
CA LEU A 113 4.58 -28.01 -11.62
C LEU A 113 5.95 -28.65 -11.31
N PRO A 114 6.48 -28.52 -10.08
CA PRO A 114 7.82 -29.01 -9.77
C PRO A 114 7.94 -30.52 -9.93
N GLU A 115 9.04 -30.97 -10.53
CA GLU A 115 9.21 -32.38 -10.92
C GLU A 115 9.10 -33.35 -9.73
N VAL A 116 9.55 -32.91 -8.54
CA VAL A 116 9.47 -33.70 -7.30
C VAL A 116 8.03 -33.98 -6.86
N THR A 117 7.12 -33.00 -6.95
CA THR A 117 5.71 -33.21 -6.60
C THR A 117 4.96 -33.91 -7.73
N PHE A 118 5.26 -33.53 -8.98
CA PHE A 118 4.61 -34.07 -10.18
C PHE A 118 4.82 -35.57 -10.37
N LYS A 119 6.00 -36.10 -9.99
CA LYS A 119 6.30 -37.54 -10.01
C LYS A 119 5.32 -38.38 -9.19
N GLU A 120 4.78 -37.83 -8.10
CA GLU A 120 3.85 -38.52 -7.22
C GLU A 120 2.38 -38.19 -7.53
N THR A 121 2.07 -36.94 -7.88
CA THR A 121 0.68 -36.54 -8.22
C THR A 121 0.24 -37.00 -9.60
N GLY A 122 1.19 -37.22 -10.52
CA GLY A 122 0.94 -37.33 -11.94
C GLY A 122 0.29 -36.05 -12.53
N PRO A 123 -0.34 -36.15 -13.71
CA PRO A 123 -1.00 -35.02 -14.38
C PRO A 123 -2.00 -34.29 -13.49
N VAL A 124 -1.93 -32.96 -13.47
CA VAL A 124 -2.75 -32.07 -12.63
C VAL A 124 -3.74 -31.33 -13.51
N THR A 125 -4.99 -31.23 -13.08
CA THR A 125 -6.03 -30.44 -13.75
C THR A 125 -6.25 -29.14 -12.99
N VAL A 126 -6.15 -28.00 -13.67
CA VAL A 126 -6.41 -26.66 -13.11
C VAL A 126 -7.68 -26.10 -13.75
N THR A 127 -8.67 -25.77 -12.92
CA THR A 127 -9.86 -25.01 -13.32
C THR A 127 -9.63 -23.53 -13.00
N TYR A 128 -9.76 -22.68 -14.01
CA TYR A 128 -9.57 -21.23 -13.90
C TYR A 128 -10.92 -20.56 -13.72
N TRP A 129 -11.04 -19.73 -12.67
CA TRP A 129 -12.27 -19.02 -12.32
C TRP A 129 -12.04 -17.51 -12.37
N ILE A 130 -12.98 -16.79 -13.01
CA ILE A 130 -13.07 -15.33 -12.93
C ILE A 130 -14.43 -14.98 -12.32
N ASN A 131 -14.41 -14.32 -11.16
CA ASN A 131 -15.55 -14.06 -10.30
C ASN A 131 -16.30 -15.37 -9.94
N GLN A 132 -17.41 -15.67 -10.61
CA GLN A 132 -18.21 -16.89 -10.42
C GLN A 132 -18.29 -17.76 -11.69
N HIS A 133 -17.53 -17.41 -12.74
CA HIS A 133 -17.55 -18.07 -14.03
C HIS A 133 -16.30 -18.94 -14.23
N GLU A 134 -16.51 -20.17 -14.71
CA GLU A 134 -15.43 -21.04 -15.18
C GLU A 134 -14.90 -20.49 -16.52
N LEU A 135 -13.65 -20.03 -16.52
CA LEU A 135 -12.96 -19.53 -17.70
C LEU A 135 -12.40 -20.68 -18.54
N ASP A 136 -11.79 -21.68 -17.89
CA ASP A 136 -11.33 -22.90 -18.54
C ASP A 136 -11.02 -24.02 -17.52
N ARG A 137 -10.86 -25.25 -18.02
CA ARG A 137 -10.33 -26.40 -17.27
C ARG A 137 -9.25 -27.10 -18.09
N VAL A 138 -7.99 -26.92 -17.69
CA VAL A 138 -6.82 -27.42 -18.43
C VAL A 138 -6.12 -28.52 -17.66
N ARG A 139 -5.78 -29.62 -18.36
CA ARG A 139 -4.99 -30.72 -17.82
C ARG A 139 -3.53 -30.59 -18.24
N TYR A 140 -2.63 -30.59 -17.27
CA TYR A 140 -1.19 -30.50 -17.45
C TYR A 140 -0.56 -31.87 -17.25
N GLU A 141 0.00 -32.45 -18.32
CA GLU A 141 0.54 -33.81 -18.34
C GLU A 141 2.07 -33.87 -18.16
N THR A 142 2.72 -32.71 -18.03
CA THR A 142 4.16 -32.58 -17.84
C THR A 142 4.51 -31.71 -16.63
N ALA A 143 5.62 -32.05 -15.96
CA ALA A 143 6.30 -31.17 -15.02
C ALA A 143 6.95 -29.98 -15.73
N GLY A 144 7.39 -28.98 -14.96
CA GLY A 144 8.09 -27.80 -15.47
C GLY A 144 7.20 -26.56 -15.54
N GLY A 145 7.67 -25.54 -16.27
CA GLY A 145 7.01 -24.24 -16.39
C GLY A 145 5.86 -24.25 -17.38
N HIS A 146 4.75 -23.63 -16.99
CA HIS A 146 3.50 -23.52 -17.75
C HIS A 146 3.01 -22.06 -17.77
N ARG A 147 2.38 -21.69 -18.89
CA ARG A 147 1.72 -20.39 -19.06
C ARG A 147 0.30 -20.65 -19.59
N PHE A 148 -0.70 -20.21 -18.82
CA PHE A 148 -2.09 -20.18 -19.23
C PHE A 148 -2.44 -18.75 -19.67
N GLU A 149 -3.08 -18.60 -20.83
CA GLU A 149 -3.61 -17.33 -21.32
C GLU A 149 -4.97 -17.54 -21.97
N LYS A 150 -5.97 -16.74 -21.57
CA LYS A 150 -7.29 -16.77 -22.20
C LYS A 150 -8.00 -15.42 -22.08
N ALA A 151 -8.57 -14.96 -23.20
CA ALA A 151 -9.41 -13.77 -23.24
C ALA A 151 -10.61 -13.92 -22.30
N VAL A 152 -10.90 -12.90 -21.51
CA VAL A 152 -12.02 -12.89 -20.57
C VAL A 152 -13.17 -12.05 -21.15
N PRO A 153 -14.41 -12.58 -21.20
CA PRO A 153 -15.56 -11.78 -21.63
C PRO A 153 -15.71 -10.52 -20.77
N ALA A 154 -15.74 -9.34 -21.40
CA ALA A 154 -15.86 -8.05 -20.70
C ALA A 154 -17.09 -7.98 -19.77
N ALA A 155 -18.17 -8.69 -20.11
CA ALA A 155 -19.38 -8.80 -19.30
C ALA A 155 -19.19 -9.54 -17.96
N TRP A 156 -18.08 -10.25 -17.76
CA TRP A 156 -17.72 -10.89 -16.47
C TRP A 156 -16.91 -9.96 -15.56
N LEU A 157 -16.43 -8.83 -16.10
CA LEU A 157 -15.49 -7.92 -15.46
C LEU A 157 -16.17 -6.60 -15.08
N ARG A 158 -15.66 -5.95 -14.04
CA ARG A 158 -16.15 -4.67 -13.50
C ARG A 158 -14.98 -3.84 -12.99
N THR A 159 -15.09 -2.52 -13.11
CA THR A 159 -14.09 -1.55 -12.62
C THR A 159 -14.45 -0.94 -11.25
N ASP A 160 -15.69 -1.12 -10.80
CA ASP A 160 -16.24 -0.58 -9.55
C ASP A 160 -16.17 -1.57 -8.36
N GLN A 161 -15.60 -2.75 -8.57
CA GLN A 161 -15.35 -3.75 -7.54
C GLN A 161 -14.09 -4.58 -7.84
N ASP A 162 -13.56 -5.26 -6.83
CA ASP A 162 -12.50 -6.25 -7.00
C ASP A 162 -12.98 -7.39 -7.91
N THR A 163 -12.17 -7.75 -8.92
CA THR A 163 -12.32 -8.99 -9.68
C THR A 163 -11.60 -10.11 -8.95
N VAL A 164 -12.34 -11.16 -8.58
CA VAL A 164 -11.80 -12.34 -7.90
C VAL A 164 -11.32 -13.35 -8.94
N VAL A 165 -10.13 -13.91 -8.74
CA VAL A 165 -9.57 -14.99 -9.55
C VAL A 165 -9.38 -16.23 -8.69
N GLY A 166 -9.70 -17.40 -9.23
CA GLY A 166 -9.42 -18.68 -8.60
C GLY A 166 -8.68 -19.65 -9.53
N LEU A 167 -7.75 -20.40 -8.96
CA LEU A 167 -7.20 -21.60 -9.59
C LEU A 167 -7.62 -22.77 -8.68
N ASP A 168 -8.39 -23.72 -9.21
CA ASP A 168 -8.76 -24.94 -8.47
C ASP A 168 -8.02 -26.12 -9.07
N LEU A 169 -7.14 -26.72 -8.26
CA LEU A 169 -6.37 -27.90 -8.61
C LEU A 169 -7.14 -29.16 -8.21
N ASP A 170 -7.24 -30.13 -9.12
CA ASP A 170 -7.86 -31.44 -8.83
C ASP A 170 -7.09 -32.26 -7.79
N LYS A 171 -5.79 -31.96 -7.61
CA LYS A 171 -4.91 -32.59 -6.64
C LYS A 171 -3.81 -31.64 -6.16
N VAL A 172 -3.27 -31.94 -4.99
CA VAL A 172 -2.06 -31.34 -4.44
C VAL A 172 -1.17 -32.44 -3.91
N TRP A 173 0.14 -32.24 -3.96
CA TRP A 173 1.08 -33.11 -3.28
C TRP A 173 0.98 -32.89 -1.76
N THR A 174 1.20 -33.94 -0.98
CA THR A 174 1.25 -33.87 0.48
C THR A 174 2.57 -34.50 0.91
N SER A 175 3.40 -33.70 1.59
CA SER A 175 4.72 -34.12 2.03
C SER A 175 4.64 -35.27 3.02
N PRO A 176 5.35 -36.39 2.81
CA PRO A 176 5.34 -37.53 3.72
C PRO A 176 6.14 -37.26 5.01
N ALA A 177 6.94 -36.19 5.07
CA ALA A 177 7.79 -35.87 6.23
C ALA A 177 7.05 -35.09 7.33
N ASP A 178 6.12 -34.21 6.94
CA ASP A 178 5.45 -33.24 7.83
C ASP A 178 3.95 -33.06 7.55
N GLY A 179 3.41 -33.69 6.51
CA GLY A 179 2.01 -33.56 6.10
C GLY A 179 1.68 -32.24 5.40
N GLU A 180 2.66 -31.40 5.06
CA GLU A 180 2.40 -30.14 4.38
C GLU A 180 1.86 -30.33 2.96
N ARG A 181 0.86 -29.53 2.57
CA ARG A 181 0.23 -29.59 1.24
C ARG A 181 0.83 -28.55 0.28
N PHE A 182 1.05 -28.96 -0.96
CA PHE A 182 1.66 -28.15 -2.02
C PHE A 182 0.98 -28.39 -3.38
N GLY A 183 0.46 -27.32 -3.98
CA GLY A 183 -0.13 -27.32 -5.32
C GLY A 183 0.91 -27.02 -6.40
N LEU A 184 0.80 -25.84 -7.00
CA LEU A 184 1.72 -25.35 -8.03
C LEU A 184 2.67 -24.28 -7.47
N ALA A 185 3.81 -24.10 -8.13
CA ALA A 185 4.76 -23.03 -7.86
C ALA A 185 4.37 -21.80 -8.70
N LEU A 186 3.64 -20.86 -8.12
CA LEU A 186 3.11 -19.69 -8.81
C LEU A 186 4.17 -18.58 -8.90
N THR A 187 4.42 -18.08 -10.11
CA THR A 187 5.39 -17.01 -10.37
C THR A 187 4.69 -15.66 -10.53
N ARG A 188 3.63 -15.59 -11.35
CA ARG A 188 2.88 -14.35 -11.61
C ARG A 188 1.52 -14.63 -12.24
N LEU A 189 0.54 -13.76 -12.02
CA LEU A 189 -0.78 -13.84 -12.65
C LEU A 189 -1.52 -12.50 -12.66
N GLY A 190 -2.59 -12.43 -13.44
CA GLY A 190 -3.53 -11.32 -13.50
C GLY A 190 -4.05 -11.11 -14.92
N PHE A 191 -4.37 -9.87 -15.26
CA PHE A 191 -4.93 -9.47 -16.55
C PHE A 191 -3.92 -8.67 -17.36
N ARG A 192 -4.03 -8.73 -18.70
CA ARG A 192 -3.24 -7.95 -19.67
C ARG A 192 -4.14 -7.52 -20.82
N ASP A 193 -3.76 -6.45 -21.49
CA ASP A 193 -4.32 -5.97 -22.76
C ASP A 193 -3.80 -6.76 -23.99
#